data_AF-A0A5R2N2W4-F1
#
_entry.id   AF-A0A5R2N2W4-F1
#
_cell.length_a   1.000
_cell.length_b   1.000
_cell.length_c   1.000
_cell.angle_alpha   90.00
_cell.angle_beta   90.00
_cell.angle_gamma   90.00
#
_symmetry.space_group_name_H-M   'P 1'
#
loop_
_entity.id
_entity.type
_entity.pdbx_description
1 polymer ?
#
loop_
_entity_poly.entity_id
_entity_poly.type
_entity_poly.pdbx_seq_one_letter_code
_entity_poly.pdbx_strand_id
1 'polypeptide(L)'
;MNSAGNSGRALPRAGRALHRTGRALPWALVTPALGWTLLFFVLPFVAMGFSSLTSHENGGFTLANYSQFFSNPSYWQAMVNSLQVTAT
;
A
#
# COMPACT_ATOMS: atom_id res chain seq x y z
N MET A 1 -6.38 -69.79 -6.58
CA MET A 1 -7.02 -68.86 -5.63
C MET A 1 -6.01 -68.63 -4.52
N ASN A 2 -5.31 -67.50 -4.37
CA ASN A 2 -5.84 -66.15 -4.24
C ASN A 2 -4.85 -65.07 -4.71
N SER A 3 -5.47 -63.98 -5.16
CA SER A 3 -4.93 -62.82 -5.83
C SER A 3 -3.92 -62.00 -5.03
N ALA A 4 -2.97 -61.45 -5.78
CA ALA A 4 -2.19 -60.28 -5.43
C ALA A 4 -3.08 -59.12 -4.94
N GLY A 5 -2.68 -58.48 -3.84
CA GLY A 5 -3.29 -57.26 -3.32
C GLY A 5 -2.21 -56.27 -2.93
N ASN A 6 -1.74 -55.51 -3.92
CA ASN A 6 -0.73 -54.47 -3.84
C ASN A 6 -1.14 -53.31 -2.91
N SER A 7 -0.72 -53.33 -1.64
CA SER A 7 -0.99 -52.26 -0.65
C SER A 7 0.00 -51.08 -0.70
N GLY A 8 0.60 -50.80 -1.86
CA GLY A 8 1.74 -49.88 -1.97
C GLY A 8 1.47 -48.46 -2.47
N ARG A 9 0.23 -48.01 -2.74
CA ARG A 9 0.02 -46.72 -3.44
C ARG A 9 -1.25 -45.97 -3.03
N ALA A 10 -1.18 -45.19 -1.96
CA ALA A 10 -2.25 -44.22 -1.68
C ALA A 10 -1.84 -42.96 -0.88
N LEU A 11 -0.62 -42.41 -0.99
CA LEU A 11 -0.38 -41.07 -0.38
C LEU A 11 0.52 -40.11 -1.20
N PRO A 12 0.08 -39.57 -2.36
CA PRO A 12 0.74 -38.42 -2.99
C PRO A 12 -0.09 -37.11 -2.94
N ARG A 13 -1.33 -37.13 -2.43
CA ARG A 13 -2.27 -36.00 -2.54
C ARG A 13 -2.36 -35.13 -1.27
N ALA A 14 -2.22 -35.74 -0.09
CA ALA A 14 -2.30 -35.03 1.19
C ALA A 14 -1.13 -34.04 1.42
N GLY A 15 0.09 -34.41 1.02
CA GLY A 15 1.28 -33.56 1.21
C GLY A 15 1.28 -32.26 0.40
N ARG A 16 0.59 -32.22 -0.75
CA ARG A 16 0.49 -31.00 -1.58
C ARG A 16 -0.51 -29.98 -1.02
N ALA A 17 -1.56 -30.42 -0.34
CA ALA A 17 -2.55 -29.54 0.26
C ALA A 17 -1.97 -28.78 1.47
N LEU A 18 -1.27 -29.47 2.38
CA LEU A 18 -0.64 -28.85 3.56
C LEU A 18 0.38 -27.76 3.20
N HIS A 19 1.19 -27.97 2.16
CA HIS A 19 2.20 -27.00 1.74
C HIS A 19 1.59 -25.72 1.13
N ARG A 20 0.42 -25.81 0.49
CA ARG A 20 -0.28 -24.65 -0.08
C ARG A 20 -1.02 -23.86 1.00
N THR A 21 -1.64 -24.53 1.96
CA THR A 21 -2.33 -23.88 3.09
C THR A 21 -1.36 -23.16 4.02
N GLY A 22 -0.16 -23.73 4.24
CA GLY A 22 0.86 -23.12 5.10
C GLY A 22 1.38 -21.76 4.62
N ARG A 23 1.35 -21.48 3.30
CA ARG A 23 1.78 -20.20 2.73
C ARG A 23 0.62 -19.24 2.44
N ALA A 24 -0.61 -19.74 2.24
CA ALA A 24 -1.79 -18.91 2.01
C ALA A 24 -2.38 -18.33 3.30
N LEU A 25 -2.29 -19.05 4.43
CA LEU A 25 -2.89 -18.64 5.70
C LEU A 25 -2.31 -17.32 6.26
N PRO A 26 -0.98 -17.09 6.27
CA PRO A 26 -0.44 -15.81 6.72
C PRO A 26 -0.91 -14.64 5.87
N TRP A 27 -0.96 -14.81 4.55
CA TRP A 27 -1.45 -13.77 3.65
C TRP A 27 -2.93 -13.50 3.83
N ALA A 28 -3.76 -14.52 4.05
CA ALA A 28 -5.18 -14.33 4.30
C ALA A 28 -5.48 -13.50 5.57
N LEU A 29 -4.57 -13.52 6.56
CA LEU A 29 -4.68 -12.72 7.78
C LEU A 29 -4.13 -11.29 7.58
N VAL A 30 -3.10 -11.13 6.75
CA VAL A 30 -2.42 -9.84 6.52
C VAL A 30 -3.14 -8.98 5.48
N THR A 31 -3.75 -9.59 4.46
CA THR A 31 -4.46 -8.85 3.40
C THR A 31 -5.59 -7.94 3.90
N PRO A 32 -6.45 -8.30 4.88
CA PRO A 32 -7.47 -7.37 5.36
C PRO A 32 -6.87 -6.16 6.09
N ALA A 33 -5.81 -6.36 6.89
CA ALA A 33 -5.13 -5.26 7.55
C ALA A 33 -4.46 -4.32 6.52
N LEU A 34 -3.73 -4.89 5.56
CA LEU A 34 -3.15 -4.11 4.45
C LEU A 34 -4.21 -3.42 3.61
N GLY A 35 -5.32 -4.10 3.32
CA GLY A 35 -6.45 -3.52 2.59
C GLY A 35 -7.00 -2.30 3.30
N TRP A 36 -7.19 -2.38 4.62
CA TRP A 36 -7.62 -1.23 5.42
C TRP A 36 -6.59 -0.11 5.47
N THR A 37 -5.31 -0.44 5.62
CA THR A 37 -4.24 0.55 5.55
C THR A 37 -4.24 1.24 4.19
N LEU A 38 -4.32 0.53 3.08
CA LEU A 38 -4.39 1.15 1.76
C LEU A 38 -5.63 2.03 1.61
N LEU A 39 -6.78 1.56 2.09
CA LEU A 39 -8.04 2.29 1.96
C LEU A 39 -8.07 3.58 2.80
N PHE A 40 -7.58 3.57 4.03
CA PHE A 40 -7.65 4.75 4.90
C PHE A 40 -6.37 5.56 4.96
N PHE A 41 -5.22 4.95 4.71
CA PHE A 41 -3.95 5.65 4.64
C PHE A 41 -3.68 6.09 3.21
N VAL A 42 -3.64 5.20 2.21
CA VAL A 42 -3.18 5.60 0.86
C VAL A 42 -4.22 6.44 0.12
N LEU A 43 -5.52 6.12 0.23
CA LEU A 43 -6.58 6.86 -0.46
C LEU A 43 -6.59 8.38 -0.19
N PRO A 44 -6.53 8.88 1.06
CA PRO A 44 -6.51 10.32 1.29
C PRO A 44 -5.26 11.00 0.70
N PHE A 45 -4.10 10.35 0.70
CA PHE A 45 -2.91 10.91 0.03
C PHE A 45 -3.07 10.97 -1.49
N VAL A 46 -3.70 9.95 -2.09
CA VAL A 46 -4.04 9.97 -3.52
C VAL A 46 -4.99 11.13 -3.81
N ALA A 47 -6.04 11.31 -3.01
CA ALA A 47 -6.97 12.43 -3.14
C ALA A 47 -6.27 13.79 -2.97
N MET A 48 -5.39 13.94 -1.98
CA MET A 48 -4.57 15.14 -1.78
C MET A 48 -3.65 15.39 -2.98
N GLY A 49 -3.04 14.34 -3.54
CA GLY A 49 -2.20 14.44 -4.73
C GLY A 49 -2.98 14.95 -5.93
N PHE A 50 -4.15 14.38 -6.21
CA PHE A 50 -5.04 14.87 -7.27
C PHE A 50 -5.46 16.32 -7.04
N SER A 51 -5.86 16.67 -5.82
CA SER A 51 -6.21 18.05 -5.46
C SER A 51 -5.04 19.02 -5.65
N SER A 52 -3.82 18.60 -5.30
CA SER A 52 -2.61 19.44 -5.46
C SER A 52 -2.29 19.76 -6.92
N LEU A 53 -2.64 18.85 -7.83
CA LEU A 53 -2.43 18.98 -9.27
C LEU A 53 -3.63 19.59 -9.99
N THR A 54 -4.72 19.90 -9.28
CA THR A 54 -5.96 20.42 -9.87
C THR A 54 -6.20 21.85 -9.41
N SER A 55 -6.65 22.72 -10.31
CA SER A 55 -7.08 24.07 -9.97
C SER A 55 -8.40 24.01 -9.23
N HIS A 56 -8.49 24.65 -8.07
CA HIS A 56 -9.73 24.72 -7.28
C HIS A 56 -10.84 25.50 -7.99
N GLU A 57 -10.48 26.37 -8.95
CA GLU A 57 -11.44 27.23 -9.65
C GLU A 57 -12.01 26.54 -10.89
N ASN A 58 -11.19 25.81 -11.66
CA ASN A 58 -11.58 25.32 -12.99
C ASN A 58 -11.48 23.79 -13.15
N GLY A 59 -11.04 23.04 -12.13
CA GLY A 59 -10.85 21.59 -12.23
C GLY A 59 -9.76 21.15 -13.22
N GLY A 60 -9.02 22.11 -13.80
CA GLY A 60 -7.95 21.84 -14.76
C GLY A 60 -6.65 21.45 -14.09
N PHE A 61 -5.85 20.61 -14.76
CA PHE A 61 -4.51 20.25 -14.29
C PHE A 61 -3.61 21.49 -14.25
N THR A 62 -3.01 21.78 -13.09
CA THR A 62 -2.14 22.94 -12.90
C THR A 62 -1.02 22.67 -11.90
N LEU A 63 0.17 23.19 -12.19
CA LEU A 63 1.28 23.24 -11.24
C LEU A 63 1.37 24.62 -10.55
N ALA A 64 0.48 25.56 -10.87
CA ALA A 64 0.51 26.91 -10.29
C ALA A 64 0.37 26.89 -8.76
N ASN A 65 -0.33 25.90 -8.20
CA ASN A 65 -0.47 25.68 -6.76
C ASN A 65 0.89 25.57 -6.03
N TYR A 66 1.94 25.05 -6.69
CA TYR A 66 3.28 24.94 -6.10
C TYR A 66 4.05 26.26 -6.17
N SER A 67 3.80 27.09 -7.18
CA SER A 67 4.48 28.39 -7.31
C SER A 67 4.17 29.32 -6.14
N GLN A 68 2.95 29.23 -5.58
CA GLN A 68 2.54 29.99 -4.39
C GLN A 68 3.44 29.72 -3.17
N PHE A 69 3.99 28.51 -3.05
CA PHE A 69 4.89 28.14 -1.96
C PHE A 69 6.18 29.00 -1.98
N PHE A 70 6.75 29.21 -3.16
CA PHE A 70 7.99 29.95 -3.34
C PHE A 70 7.77 31.46 -3.47
N SER A 71 6.61 31.88 -3.98
CA SER A 71 6.25 33.29 -4.10
C SER A 71 5.85 33.94 -2.78
N ASN A 72 5.51 33.16 -1.75
CA ASN A 72 5.14 33.68 -0.44
C ASN A 72 6.33 33.60 0.55
N PRO A 73 6.91 34.74 0.96
CA PRO A 73 8.06 34.77 1.87
C PRO A 73 7.82 34.05 3.20
N SER A 74 6.58 34.06 3.69
CA SER A 74 6.24 33.43 4.98
C SER A 74 6.35 31.90 4.94
N TYR A 75 6.01 31.26 3.81
CA TYR A 75 6.10 29.81 3.67
C TYR A 75 7.55 29.34 3.59
N TRP A 76 8.38 30.08 2.84
CA TRP A 76 9.81 29.82 2.78
C TRP A 76 10.47 29.98 4.15
N GLN A 77 10.17 31.06 4.86
CA GLN A 77 10.71 31.32 6.18
C GLN A 77 10.28 30.24 7.19
N ALA A 78 9.02 29.82 7.17
CA ALA A 78 8.53 28.73 8.01
C ALA A 78 9.29 27.42 7.74
N MET A 79 9.52 27.07 6.47
CA MET A 79 10.25 25.86 6.10
C MET A 79 11.69 25.88 6.62
N VAL A 80 12.41 26.99 6.41
CA VAL A 80 13.80 27.12 6.88
C VAL A 80 13.86 27.08 8.41
N ASN A 81 12.93 27.76 9.10
CA ASN A 81 12.86 27.72 10.55
C ASN A 81 12.64 26.27 11.07
N SER A 82 11.74 25.51 10.46
CA SER A 82 11.50 24.10 10.83
C SER A 82 12.74 23.22 10.60
N LEU A 83 13.45 23.42 9.49
CA LEU A 83 14.69 22.71 9.20
C LEU A 83 15.80 23.07 10.20
N GLN A 84 15.93 24.35 10.54
CA GLN A 84 16.90 24.81 11.53
C GLN A 84 16.63 24.15 12.89
N VAL A 85 15.38 24.14 13.36
CA VAL A 85 15.02 23.49 14.63
C VAL A 85 15.25 21.98 14.60
N THR A 86 15.07 21.32 13.45
CA THR A 86 15.29 19.88 13.32
C THR A 86 16.78 19.51 13.30
N ALA A 87 17.63 20.42 12.80
CA ALA A 87 19.06 20.19 12.64
C ALA A 87 19.91 20.59 13.86
N THR A 88 19.37 21.41 14.77
CA THR A 88 19.99 21.82 16.04
C THR A 88 19.63 20.89 17.18
#